data_AF-A0A2V7UMN1-F1
#
_entry.id   AF-A0A2V7UMN1-F1
#
_cell.length_a   1.000
_cell.length_b   1.000
_cell.length_c   1.000
_cell.angle_alpha   90.00
_cell.angle_beta   90.00
_cell.angle_gamma   90.00
#
_symmetry.space_group_name_H-M   'P 1'
#
loop_
_entity.id
_entity.type
_entity.pdbx_description
1 polymer ?
#
loop_
_entity_poly.entity_id
_entity_poly.type
_entity_poly.pdbx_seq_one_letter_code
_entity_poly.pdbx_strand_id
1 'polypeptide(L)'
;MSTASASLGAAGSGSSLLANLSINGVPIDVTGEPNQTVSIPGGQVVINEQTVSAAGTTVNALHAIVSGVADVVVASATAGIQ
;
A
#
# COMPACT_ATOMS: atom_id res chain seq x y z
N MET A 1 5.76 -2.63 -7.72
CA MET A 1 4.70 -3.45 -8.35
C MET A 1 3.69 -3.80 -7.26
N SER A 2 2.40 -3.94 -7.58
CA SER A 2 1.36 -4.43 -6.68
C SER A 2 0.51 -5.51 -7.35
N THR A 3 -0.04 -6.41 -6.54
CA THR A 3 -0.99 -7.45 -6.94
C THR A 3 -2.13 -7.50 -5.94
N ALA A 4 -3.34 -7.82 -6.42
CA ALA A 4 -4.53 -7.97 -5.60
C ALA A 4 -5.33 -9.20 -6.06
N SER A 5 -6.03 -9.83 -5.13
CA SER A 5 -6.89 -10.98 -5.35
C SER A 5 -8.14 -10.87 -4.48
N ALA A 6 -9.28 -11.28 -5.03
CA ALA A 6 -10.54 -11.32 -4.33
C ALA A 6 -11.38 -12.47 -4.90
N SER A 7 -11.88 -13.35 -4.04
CA SER A 7 -12.72 -14.48 -4.41
C SER A 7 -13.92 -14.57 -3.48
N LEU A 8 -15.06 -15.03 -3.99
CA LEU A 8 -16.28 -15.13 -3.20
C LEU A 8 -16.09 -16.06 -1.99
N GLY A 9 -16.45 -15.57 -0.80
CA GLY A 9 -16.37 -16.35 0.45
C GLY A 9 -14.99 -16.44 1.10
N ALA A 10 -13.97 -15.75 0.57
CA ALA A 10 -12.66 -15.60 1.22
C ALA A 10 -12.34 -14.13 1.47
N ALA A 11 -11.51 -13.86 2.47
CA ALA A 11 -10.92 -12.53 2.62
C ALA A 11 -10.00 -12.27 1.42
N GLY A 12 -10.17 -11.11 0.78
CA GLY A 12 -9.27 -10.72 -0.29
C GLY A 12 -7.86 -10.41 0.24
N SER A 13 -6.87 -10.48 -0.64
CA SER A 13 -5.47 -10.34 -0.27
C SER A 13 -4.66 -9.76 -1.42
N GLY A 14 -3.48 -9.23 -1.11
CA GLY A 14 -2.52 -8.91 -2.15
C GLY A 14 -1.12 -8.74 -1.62
N SER A 15 -0.24 -8.23 -2.46
CA SER A 15 1.17 -8.02 -2.15
C SER A 15 1.71 -6.86 -2.94
N SER A 16 2.82 -6.30 -2.48
CA SER A 16 3.58 -5.31 -3.21
C SER A 16 5.07 -5.52 -3.06
N LEU A 17 5.81 -5.11 -4.08
CA LEU A 17 7.27 -5.14 -4.12
C LEU A 17 7.80 -3.72 -4.30
N LEU A 18 8.53 -3.26 -3.29
CA LEU A 18 9.33 -2.04 -3.29
C LEU A 18 10.77 -2.41 -2.95
N ALA A 19 11.70 -2.02 -3.80
CA ALA A 19 13.13 -2.22 -3.56
C ALA A 19 13.81 -0.86 -3.31
N ASN A 20 14.77 -0.84 -2.40
CA ASN A 20 15.60 0.33 -2.09
C ASN A 20 14.78 1.59 -1.74
N LEU A 21 13.68 1.43 -0.99
CA LEU A 21 12.92 2.59 -0.52
C LEU A 21 13.79 3.38 0.47
N SER A 22 13.99 4.66 0.16
CA SER A 22 14.59 5.62 1.07
C SER A 22 13.73 6.87 1.13
N ILE A 23 13.54 7.41 2.32
CA ILE A 23 12.83 8.67 2.53
C ILE A 23 13.86 9.69 3.03
N ASN A 24 14.07 10.75 2.25
CA ASN A 24 15.06 11.79 2.56
C ASN A 24 16.48 11.23 2.85
N GLY A 25 16.90 10.22 2.08
CA GLY A 25 18.19 9.55 2.24
C GLY A 25 18.26 8.53 3.38
N VAL A 26 17.21 8.38 4.19
CA VAL A 26 17.12 7.34 5.22
C VAL A 26 16.50 6.08 4.62
N PRO A 27 17.20 4.94 4.61
CA PRO A 27 16.64 3.67 4.15
C PRO A 27 15.46 3.24 5.02
N ILE A 28 14.41 2.73 4.39
CA ILE A 28 13.24 2.18 5.07
C ILE A 28 13.26 0.67 4.87
N ASP A 29 13.19 -0.06 5.98
CA ASP A 29 13.03 -1.52 5.93
C ASP A 29 11.60 -1.87 5.53
N VAL A 30 11.43 -2.54 4.39
CA VAL A 30 10.12 -2.93 3.86
C VAL A 30 9.84 -4.35 4.33
N THR A 31 8.96 -4.50 5.31
CA THR A 31 8.69 -5.80 5.96
C THR A 31 7.85 -6.73 5.09
N GLY A 32 7.08 -6.16 4.15
CA GLY A 32 6.10 -6.88 3.35
C GLY A 32 4.78 -7.14 4.08
N GLU A 33 4.65 -6.74 5.34
CA GLU A 33 3.38 -6.79 6.06
C GLU A 33 2.35 -5.83 5.44
N PRO A 34 1.05 -6.17 5.43
CA PRO A 34 0.01 -5.25 4.99
C PRO A 34 -0.01 -3.98 5.85
N ASN A 35 -0.20 -2.82 5.21
CA ASN A 35 -0.40 -1.52 5.85
C ASN A 35 0.76 -1.07 6.77
N GLN A 36 2.00 -1.41 6.41
CA GLN A 36 3.19 -0.96 7.13
C GLN A 36 3.24 0.58 7.09
N THR A 37 3.18 1.23 8.25
CA THR A 37 3.14 2.70 8.33
C THR A 37 4.49 3.26 8.76
N VAL A 38 4.95 4.29 8.05
CA VAL A 38 6.15 5.07 8.36
C VAL A 38 5.74 6.52 8.58
N SER A 39 5.89 7.00 9.81
CA SER A 39 5.65 8.41 10.11
C SER A 39 6.75 9.29 9.55
N ILE A 40 6.38 10.42 8.96
CA ILE A 40 7.30 11.43 8.44
C ILE A 40 6.86 12.81 8.94
N PRO A 41 7.76 13.81 8.98
CA PRO A 41 7.34 15.18 9.30
C PRO A 41 6.22 15.65 8.36
N GLY A 42 5.10 16.07 8.94
CA GLY A 42 3.94 16.55 8.19
C GLY A 42 3.04 15.46 7.59
N GLY A 43 3.23 14.18 7.91
CA GLY A 43 2.33 13.13 7.44
C GLY A 43 2.81 11.70 7.64
N GLN A 44 2.45 10.82 6.71
CA GLN A 44 2.80 9.41 6.75
C GLN A 44 2.98 8.82 5.36
N VAL A 45 3.69 7.70 5.32
CA VAL A 45 3.76 6.82 4.17
C VAL A 45 3.24 5.46 4.60
N VAL A 46 2.27 4.92 3.88
CA VAL A 46 1.78 3.55 4.05
C VAL A 46 2.34 2.70 2.92
N ILE A 47 3.08 1.66 3.30
CA ILE A 47 3.69 0.69 2.39
C ILE A 47 2.80 -0.54 2.40
N ASN A 48 2.61 -1.13 1.22
CA ASN A 48 1.74 -2.28 1.03
C ASN A 48 0.35 -2.05 1.64
N GLU A 49 -0.24 -0.88 1.37
CA GLU A 49 -1.57 -0.53 1.86
C GLU A 49 -2.59 -1.45 1.19
N GLN A 50 -3.35 -2.20 2.00
CA GLN A 50 -4.37 -3.11 1.53
C GLN A 50 -5.73 -2.73 2.11
N THR A 51 -6.65 -2.41 1.21
CA THR A 51 -8.05 -2.13 1.55
C THR A 51 -8.90 -3.27 1.02
N VAL A 52 -9.41 -4.10 1.93
CA VAL A 52 -10.29 -5.24 1.63
C VAL A 52 -11.73 -4.84 1.91
N SER A 53 -12.62 -5.11 0.97
CA SER A 53 -14.05 -4.79 1.08
C SER A 53 -14.92 -5.91 0.51
N ALA A 54 -16.23 -5.82 0.74
CA ALA A 54 -17.21 -6.73 0.15
C ALA A 54 -17.34 -6.61 -1.39
N ALA A 55 -16.71 -5.62 -2.02
CA ALA A 55 -16.69 -5.47 -3.48
C ALA A 55 -15.38 -5.98 -4.11
N GLY A 56 -14.32 -6.14 -3.31
CA GLY A 56 -12.99 -6.48 -3.81
C GLY A 56 -11.87 -5.98 -2.92
N THR A 57 -10.65 -6.11 -3.42
CA THR A 57 -9.41 -5.71 -2.74
C THR A 57 -8.61 -4.75 -3.60
N THR A 58 -8.12 -3.67 -2.99
CA THR A 58 -7.14 -2.76 -3.59
C THR A 58 -5.85 -2.81 -2.80
N VAL A 59 -4.72 -2.89 -3.50
CA VAL A 59 -3.38 -2.83 -2.93
C VAL A 59 -2.59 -1.70 -3.56
N ASN A 60 -2.15 -0.76 -2.75
CA ASN A 60 -1.21 0.31 -3.12
C ASN A 60 0.17 -0.04 -2.59
N ALA A 61 1.16 -0.03 -3.46
CA ALA A 61 2.53 -0.35 -3.07
C ALA A 61 3.08 0.73 -2.13
N LEU A 62 2.84 2.00 -2.46
CA LEU A 62 3.17 3.16 -1.64
C LEU A 62 1.99 4.14 -1.66
N HIS A 63 1.58 4.63 -0.51
CA HIS A 63 0.63 5.73 -0.36
C HIS A 63 1.25 6.79 0.55
N ALA A 64 1.65 7.92 -0.03
CA ALA A 64 2.28 9.02 0.69
C ALA A 64 1.28 10.16 0.90
N ILE A 65 1.03 10.49 2.16
CA ILE A 65 0.11 11.54 2.56
C ILE A 65 0.92 12.59 3.32
N VAL A 66 0.99 13.80 2.78
CA VAL A 66 1.65 14.95 3.40
C VAL A 66 0.61 16.05 3.53
N SER A 67 0.22 16.38 4.76
CA SER A 67 -0.90 17.26 5.06
C SER A 67 -0.72 18.64 4.41
N GLY A 68 -1.70 19.04 3.60
CA GLY A 68 -1.69 20.32 2.89
C GLY A 68 -0.73 20.41 1.71
N VAL A 69 -0.03 19.32 1.36
CA VAL A 69 0.95 19.28 0.27
C VAL A 69 0.58 18.27 -0.79
N ALA A 70 0.40 17.00 -0.42
CA ALA A 70 0.21 15.93 -1.40
C ALA A 70 -0.48 14.70 -0.81
N ASP A 71 -1.18 13.99 -1.70
CA ASP A 71 -1.73 12.66 -1.50
C ASP A 71 -1.41 11.88 -2.78
N VAL A 72 -0.49 10.90 -2.67
CA VAL A 72 0.11 10.22 -3.83
C VAL A 72 0.12 8.71 -3.63
N VAL A 73 -0.44 8.01 -4.60
CA VAL A 73 -0.39 6.55 -4.70
C VAL A 73 0.56 6.15 -5.81
N VAL A 74 1.46 5.21 -5.52
CA VAL A 74 2.36 4.58 -6.50
C VAL A 74 2.09 3.09 -6.58
N ALA A 75 1.90 2.62 -7.82
CA ALA A 75 1.58 1.23 -8.16
C ALA A 75 0.37 0.68 -7.40
N SER A 76 -0.80 0.76 -8.04
CA SER A 76 -2.06 0.26 -7.50
C SER A 76 -2.54 -0.96 -8.29
N ALA A 77 -3.12 -1.93 -7.59
CA ALA A 77 -3.78 -3.09 -8.16
C ALA A 77 -5.13 -3.29 -7.48
N THR A 78 -6.17 -3.50 -8.27
CA THR A 78 -7.53 -3.76 -7.76
C THR A 78 -8.06 -5.06 -8.35
N ALA A 79 -8.62 -5.90 -7.49
CA ALA A 79 -9.33 -7.12 -7.87
C ALA A 79 -10.77 -7.04 -7.34
N GLY A 80 -11.75 -7.16 -8.24
CA GLY A 80 -13.15 -7.38 -7.87
C GLY A 80 -13.38 -8.84 -7.47
N ILE A 81 -14.43 -9.08 -6.67
CA ILE A 81 -14.82 -10.45 -6.31
C ILE A 81 -15.26 -11.22 -7.55
N GLN A 82 -14.78 -12.46 -7.67
CA GLN A 82 -15.14 -13.43 -8.70
C GLN A 82 -15.68 -14.72 -8.07
#